data_AF-A0A7C6HCI5-F1
#
_entry.id   AF-A0A7C6HCI5-F1
#
_cell.length_a   1.000
_cell.length_b   1.000
_cell.length_c   1.000
_cell.angle_alpha   90.00
_cell.angle_beta   90.00
_cell.angle_gamma   90.00
#
_symmetry.space_group_name_H-M   'P 1'
#
loop_
_entity.id
_entity.type
_entity.pdbx_description
1 polymer ?
#
loop_
_entity_poly.entity_id
_entity_poly.type
_entity_poly.pdbx_seq_one_letter_code
_entity_poly.pdbx_strand_id
1 'polypeptide(L)'
;MRDCSRKHIHSLCEALRRSGLPAIELKAENDKVIRALPVMARMESGTVYFLRNAPWLGEYETELLYFPNGQHDDQVDMTSCAGIVIAGRRYRGVVDKPKGW
;
A
#
# COMPACT_ATOMS: atom_id res chain seq x y z
N MET A 1 -0.52 1.02 -25.47
CA MET A 1 -1.39 1.18 -24.27
C MET A 1 -0.65 1.49 -22.95
N ARG A 2 0.66 1.20 -22.80
CA ARG A 2 1.44 1.45 -21.56
C ARG A 2 1.78 2.92 -21.22
N ASP A 3 1.45 3.86 -22.11
CA ASP A 3 1.90 5.26 -22.03
C ASP A 3 0.84 6.21 -21.40
N CYS A 4 -0.44 5.83 -21.35
CA CYS A 4 -1.50 6.69 -20.84
C CYS A 4 -1.58 6.67 -19.29
N SER A 5 -1.45 5.49 -18.68
CA SER A 5 -1.52 5.33 -17.21
C SER A 5 -0.37 6.02 -16.47
N ARG A 6 0.83 6.04 -17.08
CA ARG A 6 2.00 6.74 -16.53
C ARG A 6 1.84 8.26 -16.52
N LYS A 7 1.16 8.83 -17.52
CA LYS A 7 0.93 10.29 -17.63
C LYS A 7 -0.04 10.79 -16.57
N HIS A 8 -1.05 10.01 -16.18
CA HIS A 8 -2.02 10.39 -15.15
C HIS A 8 -1.45 10.41 -13.73
N ILE A 9 -0.61 9.43 -13.38
CA ILE A 9 0.03 9.41 -12.05
C ILE A 9 1.01 10.58 -11.91
N HIS A 10 1.73 10.90 -12.98
CA HIS A 10 2.65 12.02 -13.03
C HIS A 10 1.92 13.36 -12.83
N SER A 11 0.88 13.63 -13.62
CA SER A 11 0.13 14.89 -13.52
C SER A 11 -0.57 15.06 -12.17
N LEU A 12 -1.08 13.97 -11.57
CA LEU A 12 -1.66 14.00 -10.22
C LEU A 12 -0.60 14.34 -9.17
N CYS A 13 0.58 13.71 -9.23
CA CYS A 13 1.67 14.02 -8.30
C CYS A 13 2.15 15.46 -8.46
N GLU A 14 2.24 15.97 -9.67
CA GLU A 14 2.57 17.38 -9.92
C GLU A 14 1.52 18.33 -9.31
N ALA A 15 0.23 18.04 -9.49
CA ALA A 15 -0.84 18.84 -8.90
C ALA A 15 -0.76 18.86 -7.37
N LEU A 16 -0.51 17.72 -6.74
CA LEU A 16 -0.33 17.60 -5.28
C LEU A 16 0.93 18.35 -4.80
N ARG A 17 2.04 18.27 -5.54
CA ARG A 17 3.25 19.03 -5.20
C ARG A 17 3.02 20.54 -5.31
N ARG A 18 2.26 20.99 -6.31
CA ARG A 18 1.88 22.41 -6.46
C ARG A 18 0.99 22.92 -5.33
N SER A 19 0.18 22.06 -4.72
CA SER A 19 -0.60 22.40 -3.51
C SER A 19 0.19 22.30 -2.19
N GLY A 20 1.49 22.02 -2.25
CA GLY A 20 2.36 21.92 -1.09
C GLY A 20 2.34 20.55 -0.39
N LEU A 21 1.70 19.53 -0.99
CA LEU A 21 1.67 18.19 -0.43
C LEU A 21 2.88 17.37 -0.89
N PRO A 22 3.55 16.64 0.01
CA PRO A 22 4.65 15.76 -0.36
C PRO A 22 4.11 14.51 -1.08
N ALA A 23 4.11 14.54 -2.41
CA ALA A 23 3.68 13.42 -3.26
C ALA A 23 4.88 12.73 -3.94
N ILE A 24 4.93 11.40 -3.85
CA ILE A 24 5.96 10.56 -4.47
C ILE A 24 5.25 9.59 -5.42
N GLU A 25 5.78 9.48 -6.64
CA GLU A 25 5.28 8.51 -7.61
C GLU A 25 5.72 7.10 -7.21
N LEU A 26 4.77 6.19 -7.13
CA LEU A 26 5.03 4.78 -6.84
C LEU A 26 4.98 3.96 -8.12
N LYS A 27 6.09 3.31 -8.46
CA LYS A 27 6.18 2.47 -9.65
C LYS A 27 5.70 1.06 -9.33
N ALA A 28 4.45 0.80 -9.70
CA ALA A 28 3.77 -0.48 -9.61
C ALA A 28 4.08 -1.36 -10.86
N GLU A 29 5.33 -1.80 -11.02
CA GLU A 29 5.76 -2.53 -12.24
C GLU A 29 5.33 -4.00 -12.29
N ASN A 30 5.19 -4.63 -11.12
CA ASN A 30 4.80 -6.03 -10.99
C ASN A 30 3.29 -6.19 -10.80
N ASP A 31 2.79 -7.38 -11.16
CA ASP A 31 1.42 -7.80 -10.86
C ASP A 31 1.10 -7.68 -9.35
N LYS A 32 -0.17 -7.41 -9.03
CA LYS A 32 -0.66 -7.24 -7.65
C LYS A 32 -0.27 -8.43 -6.76
N VAL A 33 -0.30 -9.66 -7.30
CA VAL A 33 0.06 -10.88 -6.56
C VAL A 33 1.53 -10.85 -6.13
N ILE A 34 2.45 -10.58 -7.06
CA ILE A 34 3.88 -10.48 -6.75
C ILE A 34 4.13 -9.31 -5.80
N ARG A 35 3.43 -8.20 -6.01
CA ARG A 35 3.56 -7.00 -5.20
C ARG A 35 3.08 -7.19 -3.76
N ALA A 36 2.17 -8.12 -3.50
CA ALA A 36 1.69 -8.44 -2.16
C ALA A 36 2.68 -9.32 -1.35
N LEU A 37 3.65 -9.99 -1.98
CA LEU A 37 4.59 -10.88 -1.27
C LEU A 37 5.29 -10.22 -0.06
N PRO A 38 5.81 -8.98 -0.13
CA PRO A 38 6.47 -8.36 1.01
C PRO A 38 5.54 -8.09 2.18
N VAL A 39 4.27 -7.73 1.92
CA VAL A 39 3.32 -7.46 3.01
C VAL A 39 2.84 -8.77 3.64
N MET A 40 2.66 -9.83 2.86
CA MET A 40 2.33 -11.17 3.39
C MET A 40 3.41 -11.65 4.36
N ALA A 41 4.69 -11.56 3.99
CA ALA A 41 5.79 -11.91 4.90
C ALA A 41 5.80 -11.05 6.19
N ARG A 42 5.37 -9.79 6.10
CA ARG A 42 5.24 -8.90 7.27
C ARG A 42 4.05 -9.28 8.17
N MET A 43 2.94 -9.72 7.58
CA MET A 43 1.78 -10.23 8.30
C MET A 43 2.12 -11.54 9.00
N GLU A 44 2.77 -12.49 8.32
CA GLU A 44 3.23 -13.77 8.89
C GLU A 44 4.21 -13.57 10.06
N SER A 45 5.07 -12.56 9.99
CA SER A 45 5.98 -12.19 11.09
C SER A 45 5.32 -11.39 12.22
N GLY A 46 4.01 -11.11 12.14
CA GLY A 46 3.28 -10.37 13.18
C GLY A 46 3.66 -8.89 13.28
N THR A 47 4.17 -8.30 12.20
CA THR A 47 4.62 -6.89 12.16
C THR A 47 3.65 -5.94 11.44
N VAL A 48 2.47 -6.44 11.06
CA VAL A 48 1.34 -5.66 10.54
C VAL A 48 0.24 -5.66 11.59
N TYR A 49 -0.34 -4.48 11.85
CA TYR A 49 -1.35 -4.30 12.88
C TYR A 49 -2.60 -3.68 12.27
N PHE A 50 -3.75 -4.19 12.68
CA PHE A 50 -5.05 -3.61 12.35
C PHE A 50 -5.63 -2.88 13.55
N LEU A 51 -6.40 -1.83 13.28
CA LEU A 51 -7.08 -1.08 14.33
C LEU A 51 -8.20 -1.93 14.93
N ARG A 52 -8.15 -2.15 16.25
CA ARG A 52 -9.22 -2.87 16.95
C ARG A 52 -10.55 -2.14 16.78
N ASN A 53 -11.61 -2.88 16.46
CA ASN A 53 -12.98 -2.38 16.28
C ASN A 53 -13.15 -1.36 15.13
N ALA A 54 -12.24 -1.35 14.16
CA ALA A 54 -12.47 -0.60 12.93
C ALA A 54 -13.72 -1.15 12.20
N PRO A 55 -14.73 -0.32 11.88
CA PRO A 55 -15.96 -0.79 11.24
C PRO A 55 -15.71 -1.38 9.84
N TRP A 56 -14.63 -0.96 9.18
CA TRP A 56 -14.20 -1.41 7.86
C TRP A 56 -13.32 -2.68 7.89
N LEU A 57 -12.91 -3.16 9.07
CA LEU A 57 -11.90 -4.22 9.17
C LEU A 57 -12.38 -5.55 8.57
N GLY A 58 -13.65 -5.94 8.81
CA GLY A 58 -14.17 -7.20 8.30
C GLY A 58 -14.25 -7.26 6.78
N GLU A 59 -14.64 -6.16 6.13
CA GLU A 59 -14.64 -6.04 4.67
C GLU A 59 -13.21 -6.08 4.10
N TYR A 60 -12.29 -5.38 4.76
CA TYR A 60 -10.88 -5.38 4.40
C TYR A 60 -10.23 -6.77 4.53
N GLU A 61 -10.44 -7.47 5.64
CA GLU A 61 -9.94 -8.84 5.83
C GLU A 61 -10.54 -9.81 4.83
N THR A 62 -11.82 -9.67 4.53
CA THR A 62 -12.47 -10.47 3.48
C THR A 62 -11.78 -10.26 2.15
N GLU A 63 -11.52 -9.02 1.74
CA GLU A 63 -10.83 -8.77 0.47
C GLU A 63 -9.41 -9.37 0.46
N LEU A 64 -8.65 -9.22 1.55
CA LEU A 64 -7.31 -9.80 1.67
C LEU A 64 -7.32 -11.34 1.57
N LEU A 65 -8.30 -12.01 2.18
CA LEU A 65 -8.37 -13.47 2.23
C LEU A 65 -8.89 -14.09 0.91
N TYR A 66 -9.75 -13.38 0.18
CA TYR A 66 -10.31 -13.86 -1.08
C TYR A 66 -9.42 -13.56 -2.29
N PHE A 67 -8.49 -12.62 -2.17
CA PHE A 67 -7.51 -12.32 -3.22
C PHE A 67 -6.68 -13.56 -3.60
N PRO A 68 -6.41 -13.83 -4.89
CA PRO A 68 -6.67 -12.98 -6.06
C PRO A 68 -8.03 -13.20 -6.75
N ASN A 69 -8.92 -14.02 -6.16
CA ASN A 69 -10.15 -14.46 -6.81
C ASN A 69 -11.40 -13.65 -6.39
N GLY A 70 -11.22 -12.63 -5.55
CA GLY A 70 -12.30 -11.76 -5.09
C GLY A 70 -12.84 -10.87 -6.21
N GLN A 71 -14.07 -10.38 -6.03
CA GLN A 71 -14.69 -9.40 -6.93
C GLN A 71 -14.05 -8.01 -6.83
N HIS A 72 -13.45 -7.70 -5.67
CA HIS A 72 -12.78 -6.45 -5.38
C HIS A 72 -11.31 -6.71 -5.10
N ASP A 73 -10.45 -5.78 -5.54
CA ASP A 73 -9.00 -5.87 -5.33
C ASP A 73 -8.35 -4.49 -5.07
N ASP A 74 -9.15 -3.46 -4.77
CA ASP A 74 -8.69 -2.09 -4.54
C ASP A 74 -7.95 -1.95 -3.20
N GLN A 75 -8.48 -2.60 -2.14
CA GLN A 75 -7.86 -2.59 -0.81
C GLN A 75 -6.57 -3.42 -0.83
N VAL A 76 -6.59 -4.56 -1.52
CA VAL A 76 -5.38 -5.37 -1.74
C VAL A 76 -4.36 -4.61 -2.58
N ASP A 77 -4.79 -3.85 -3.58
CA ASP A 77 -3.89 -3.05 -4.42
C ASP A 77 -3.12 -2.02 -3.60
N MET A 78 -3.82 -1.28 -2.75
CA MET A 78 -3.21 -0.31 -1.84
C MET A 78 -2.25 -0.99 -0.84
N THR A 79 -2.64 -2.14 -0.31
CA THR A 79 -1.83 -2.93 0.65
C THR A 79 -0.55 -3.45 -0.01
N SER A 80 -0.65 -3.92 -1.25
CA SER A 80 0.48 -4.39 -2.04
C SER A 80 1.45 -3.23 -2.36
N CYS A 81 0.93 -2.03 -2.68
CA CYS A 81 1.74 -0.83 -2.85
C CYS A 81 2.50 -0.44 -1.57
N ALA A 82 1.86 -0.57 -0.40
CA ALA A 82 2.55 -0.38 0.88
C ALA A 82 3.71 -1.38 1.07
N GLY A 83 3.56 -2.62 0.59
CA GLY A 83 4.61 -3.63 0.52
C GLY A 83 5.86 -3.15 -0.24
N ILE A 84 5.70 -2.44 -1.37
CA ILE A 84 6.83 -1.83 -2.12
C ILE A 84 7.56 -0.81 -1.24
N VAL A 85 6.83 0.05 -0.55
CA VAL A 85 7.43 1.07 0.32
C VAL A 85 8.20 0.42 1.47
N ILE A 86 7.65 -0.62 2.08
CA ILE A 86 8.29 -1.35 3.18
C ILE A 86 9.55 -2.09 2.70
N ALA A 87 9.49 -2.73 1.53
CA ALA A 87 10.61 -3.45 0.95
C ALA A 87 11.73 -2.51 0.45
N GLY A 88 11.37 -1.35 -0.10
CA GLY A 88 12.29 -0.34 -0.61
C GLY A 88 12.90 0.56 0.47
N ARG A 89 12.30 0.65 1.66
CA ARG A 89 12.88 1.36 2.80
C ARG A 89 14.08 0.55 3.33
N ARG A 90 15.30 1.04 3.06
CA ARG A 90 16.44 0.75 3.95
C ARG A 90 16.02 1.14 5.37
N TYR A 91 16.06 0.19 6.30
CA TYR A 91 15.72 0.38 7.70
C TYR A 91 16.37 1.66 8.23
N ARG A 92 15.57 2.73 8.46
CA ARG A 92 16.00 3.96 9.13
C ARG A 92 15.63 3.87 10.60
N GLY A 93 16.17 2.88 11.31
CA GLY A 93 15.96 2.72 12.76
C GLY A 93 14.51 2.59 13.21
N VAL A 94 14.32 2.58 14.52
CA VAL A 94 13.00 2.65 15.17
C VAL A 94 12.42 4.03 14.88
N VAL A 95 11.31 4.08 14.13
CA VAL A 95 10.47 5.28 14.12
C VAL A 95 9.74 5.25 15.46
N ASP A 96 10.15 6.08 16.40
CA ASP A 96 9.45 6.18 17.68
C ASP A 96 7.97 6.44 17.39
N LYS A 97 7.10 5.61 17.98
CA LYS A 97 5.66 5.86 17.93
C LYS A 97 5.41 7.25 18.51
N PRO A 98 4.62 8.11 17.85
CA PRO A 98 4.29 9.40 18.40
C PRO A 98 3.66 9.20 19.78
N LYS A 99 4.03 10.07 20.73
CA LYS A 99 3.53 9.99 22.11
C LYS A 99 1.99 10.05 22.08
N GLY A 100 1.32 8.98 22.49
CA GLY A 100 -0.15 8.90 22.55
C GLY A 100 -0.85 8.00 21.51
N TRP A 101 -0.12 7.18 20.75
CA TRP A 101 -0.66 6.08 19.92
C TRP A 101 -0.52 4.72 20.63
#